data_AF-A0AAP8D436-F1
#
_entry.id   AF-A0AAP8D436-F1
#
_cell.length_a   1.000
_cell.length_b   1.000
_cell.length_c   1.000
_cell.angle_alpha   90.00
_cell.angle_beta   90.00
_cell.angle_gamma   90.00
#
_symmetry.space_group_name_H-M   'P 1'
#
loop_
_entity.id
_entity.type
_entity.pdbx_description
1 polymer ?
#
loop_
_entity_poly.entity_id
_entity_poly.type
_entity_poly.pdbx_seq_one_letter_code
_entity_poly.pdbx_strand_id
1 'polypeptide(L)' 'MKEPGLDGRHRNKDGQIQQKRSDTLNKNLPNPIPGYGPNVPLEKIRRDTGKTSEKDIRDAIKKK' A
#
# COMPACT_ATOMS: atom_id res chain seq x y z
N MET A 1 5.56 -0.19 -25.37
CA MET A 1 4.52 0.42 -24.51
C MET A 1 4.88 0.16 -23.06
N LYS A 2 4.90 1.17 -22.18
CA LYS A 2 5.17 0.96 -20.75
C LYS A 2 3.91 0.37 -20.12
N GLU A 3 3.97 -0.90 -19.71
CA GLU A 3 2.85 -1.56 -19.03
C GLU A 3 2.42 -0.73 -17.80
N PRO A 4 1.12 -0.52 -17.59
CA PRO A 4 0.65 0.12 -16.36
C PRO A 4 1.07 -0.76 -15.19
N GLY A 5 1.82 -0.20 -14.25
CA GLY A 5 2.10 -0.91 -13.01
C GLY A 5 0.86 -0.98 -12.14
N LEU A 6 0.94 -1.83 -11.12
CA LEU A 6 -0.08 -2.05 -10.11
C LEU A 6 -0.59 -0.72 -9.54
N ASP A 7 -1.90 -0.49 -9.66
CA ASP A 7 -2.63 0.73 -9.26
C ASP A 7 -2.28 1.99 -10.07
N GLY A 8 -1.98 1.87 -11.37
CA GLY A 8 -1.72 3.01 -12.25
C GLY A 8 -0.35 3.67 -12.04
N ARG A 9 0.53 3.02 -11.26
CA ARG A 9 1.89 3.50 -11.00
C ARG A 9 2.80 3.06 -12.14
N HIS A 10 3.67 3.95 -12.62
CA HIS A 10 4.71 3.55 -13.57
C HIS A 10 5.74 2.64 -12.86
N ARG A 11 6.03 1.48 -13.46
CA ARG A 11 7.15 0.62 -13.04
C ARG A 11 8.47 1.40 -13.19
N ASN A 12 9.43 1.16 -12.30
CA ASN A 12 10.80 1.66 -12.46
C ASN A 12 11.51 0.92 -13.62
N LYS A 13 12.75 1.31 -13.92
CA LYS A 13 13.54 0.73 -15.04
C LYS A 13 13.73 -0.80 -14.91
N ASP A 14 13.67 -1.32 -13.69
CA ASP A 14 13.83 -2.75 -13.37
C ASP A 14 12.50 -3.50 -13.27
N GLY A 15 11.38 -2.86 -13.64
CA GLY A 15 10.05 -3.48 -13.61
C GLY A 15 9.40 -3.55 -12.23
N GLN A 16 10.06 -3.06 -11.17
CA GLN A 16 9.54 -3.01 -9.82
C GLN A 16 8.76 -1.72 -9.53
N ILE A 17 7.82 -1.78 -8.61
CA ILE A 17 7.09 -0.60 -8.16
C ILE A 17 7.62 -0.22 -6.78
N GLN A 18 8.07 1.03 -6.63
CA GLN A 18 8.46 1.51 -5.31
C GLN A 18 7.25 1.46 -4.36
N GLN A 19 7.47 0.78 -3.23
CA GLN A 19 6.54 0.80 -2.10
C GLN A 19 6.47 2.22 -1.55
N LYS A 20 5.28 2.63 -1.06
CA LYS A 20 5.19 3.86 -0.25
C LYS A 20 6.06 3.74 0.99
N ARG A 21 6.62 4.87 1.42
CA ARG A 21 7.46 4.93 2.62
C ARG A 21 6.67 4.45 3.84
N SER A 22 7.38 3.83 4.78
CA SER A 22 6.77 3.22 5.96
C SER A 22 6.13 4.25 6.91
N ASP A 23 6.65 5.48 6.93
CA ASP A 23 6.13 6.62 7.69
C ASP A 23 4.89 7.29 7.05
N THR A 24 4.49 6.86 5.84
CA THR A 24 3.31 7.42 5.17
C THR A 24 2.06 7.12 5.99
N LEU A 25 1.33 8.16 6.37
CA LEU A 25 0.08 8.04 7.12
C LEU A 25 -1.05 7.54 6.22
N ASN A 26 -1.97 6.77 6.80
CA ASN A 26 -3.12 6.17 6.10
C ASN A 26 -3.95 7.21 5.31
N LYS A 27 -4.15 8.41 5.87
CA LYS A 27 -4.87 9.51 5.21
C LYS A 27 -4.19 10.04 3.93
N ASN A 28 -2.88 9.81 3.78
CA ASN A 28 -2.12 10.25 2.62
C ASN A 28 -2.07 9.18 1.51
N LEU A 29 -2.69 8.02 1.74
CA LEU A 29 -2.87 7.03 0.70
C LEU A 29 -3.99 7.49 -0.25
N PRO A 30 -3.86 7.21 -1.56
CA PRO A 30 -4.92 7.54 -2.51
C PRO A 30 -6.24 6.84 -2.15
N ASN A 31 -6.14 5.64 -1.60
CA ASN A 31 -7.24 4.88 -1.02
C ASN A 31 -6.85 4.48 0.40
N PRO A 32 -7.31 5.20 1.43
CA PRO A 32 -7.06 4.85 2.82
C PRO A 32 -7.51 3.41 3.12
N ILE A 33 -6.72 2.73 3.94
CA ILE A 33 -6.96 1.34 4.33
C ILE A 33 -8.05 1.32 5.41
N PRO A 34 -9.19 0.66 5.16
CA PRO A 34 -10.30 0.60 6.11
C PRO A 34 -9.89 -0.19 7.36
N GLY A 35 -10.49 0.15 8.50
CA GLY A 35 -10.17 -0.45 9.80
C GLY A 35 -8.96 0.18 10.52
N TYR A 36 -8.22 1.07 9.87
CA TYR A 36 -7.13 1.83 10.49
C TYR A 36 -7.45 3.32 10.54
N GLY A 37 -7.02 3.98 11.62
CA GLY A 37 -7.18 5.43 11.77
C GLY A 37 -6.39 6.22 10.72
N PRO A 38 -6.77 7.49 10.44
CA PRO A 38 -6.14 8.32 9.40
C PRO A 38 -4.67 8.65 9.68
N ASN A 39 -4.29 8.76 10.95
CA ASN A 39 -2.91 9.07 11.38
C ASN A 39 -2.08 7.82 11.70
N VAL A 40 -2.52 6.63 11.27
CA VAL A 40 -1.73 5.40 11.43
C VAL A 40 -0.69 5.33 10.31
N PRO A 41 0.61 5.14 10.62
CA PRO A 41 1.64 4.96 9.60
C PRO A 41 1.55 3.58 8.94
N LEU A 42 1.87 3.51 7.64
CA LEU A 42 1.87 2.29 6.84
C LEU A 42 2.73 1.19 7.47
N GLU A 43 3.83 1.51 8.15
CA GLU A 43 4.65 0.54 8.87
C GLU A 43 3.83 -0.29 9.85
N LYS A 44 3.00 0.37 10.65
CA LYS A 44 2.18 -0.29 11.67
C LYS A 44 1.17 -1.22 10.99
N ILE A 45 0.50 -0.74 9.95
CA ILE A 45 -0.46 -1.54 9.17
C ILE A 45 0.21 -2.77 8.56
N ARG A 46 1.44 -2.63 8.04
CA ARG A 46 2.22 -3.74 7.47
C ARG A 46 2.59 -4.78 8.52
N ARG A 47 2.97 -4.36 9.73
CA ARG A 47 3.24 -5.27 10.86
C ARG A 47 1.97 -5.99 11.30
N ASP A 48 0.87 -5.26 11.46
CA ASP A 48 -0.41 -5.80 11.93
C ASP A 48 -1.01 -6.81 10.94
N THR A 49 -0.78 -6.63 9.63
CA THR A 49 -1.28 -7.52 8.57
C THR A 49 -0.27 -8.55 8.06
N GLY A 50 1.03 -8.37 8.35
CA GLY A 50 2.11 -9.17 7.77
C GLY A 50 2.29 -8.98 6.26
N LYS A 51 1.69 -7.96 5.66
CA LYS A 51 1.73 -7.66 4.22
C LYS A 51 2.41 -6.33 3.96
N THR A 52 3.19 -6.23 2.89
CA THR A 52 3.96 -5.02 2.55
C THR A 52 3.27 -4.13 1.51
N SER A 53 2.58 -4.72 0.53
CA SER A 53 1.89 -3.98 -0.52
C SER A 53 0.50 -3.50 -0.07
N GLU A 54 0.12 -2.29 -0.45
CA GLU A 54 -1.20 -1.72 -0.08
C GLU A 54 -2.38 -2.58 -0.58
N LYS A 55 -2.22 -3.23 -1.73
CA LYS A 55 -3.22 -4.16 -2.28
C LYS A 55 -3.37 -5.39 -1.40
N ASP A 56 -2.26 -6.06 -1.07
CA ASP A 56 -2.31 -7.27 -0.23
C ASP A 56 -2.83 -6.96 1.17
N ILE A 57 -2.50 -5.79 1.72
CA ILE A 57 -3.05 -5.32 2.98
C ILE A 57 -4.57 -5.18 2.87
N ARG A 58 -5.07 -4.50 1.83
CA ARG A 58 -6.52 -4.35 1.59
C ARG A 58 -7.21 -5.69 1.40
N ASP A 59 -6.62 -6.60 0.64
CA ASP A 59 -7.18 -7.93 0.40
C ASP A 59 -7.18 -8.79 1.68
N ALA A 60 -6.15 -8.67 2.51
CA ALA A 60 -6.08 -9.34 3.81
C ALA A 60 -7.15 -8.82 4.80
N ILE A 61 -7.46 -7.53 4.77
CA ILE A 61 -8.48 -6.92 5.63
C ILE A 61 -9.89 -7.26 5.13
N LYS A 62 -10.13 -7.30 3.82
CA LYS A 62 -11.43 -7.69 3.24
C LYS A 62 -11.80 -9.15 3.48
N LYS A 63 -10.81 -10.02 3.68
CA LYS A 63 -11.02 -11.44 3.99
C LYS A 63 -11.33 -11.71 5.47
N LYS A 64 -11.20 -10.71 6.33
CA LYS A 64 -11.51 -10.78 7.76
C LYS A 64 -12.95 -10.33 8.01
#